data_AF-A0A1H2MHQ1-F1
#
_entry.id   AF-A0A1H2MHQ1-F1
#
_cell.length_a   1.000
_cell.length_b   1.000
_cell.length_c   1.000
_cell.angle_alpha   90.00
_cell.angle_beta   90.00
_cell.angle_gamma   90.00
#
_symmetry.space_group_name_H-M   'P 1'
#
loop_
_entity.id
_entity.type
_entity.pdbx_description
1 polymer ?
#
loop_
_entity_poly.entity_id
_entity_poly.type
_entity_poly.pdbx_seq_one_letter_code
_entity_poly.pdbx_strand_id
1 'polypeptide(L)'
;MKMRYSLWPVLFLSLLLAGCDKPQQSTASNEPVAFHPGDECHVCGMVINDFPGPKGQVMEQGAAKKFCSTAEMIGWWLQPENHHENAGLYVHDMGRSHWDTPDDTHLIDAKTAVYVIGTGLKGAMGVVLASFADEAVAHQVAADTGGRVLRFSEIDLALLQQPAAMSHSAH
;
A
#
# COMPACT_ATOMS: atom_id res chain seq x y z
N MET A 1 9.87 -8.54 86.67
CA MET A 1 8.55 -8.75 86.03
C MET A 1 8.58 -8.04 84.68
N LYS A 2 8.55 -8.79 83.56
CA LYS A 2 8.79 -8.26 82.20
C LYS A 2 7.49 -7.63 81.66
N MET A 3 7.55 -6.34 81.34
CA MET A 3 6.46 -5.54 80.79
C MET A 3 6.37 -5.79 79.27
N ARG A 4 5.29 -6.42 78.82
CA ARG A 4 5.06 -6.78 77.41
C ARG A 4 4.34 -5.62 76.72
N TYR A 5 5.05 -4.88 75.88
CA TYR A 5 4.46 -3.82 75.05
C TYR A 5 3.72 -4.45 73.88
N SER A 6 2.42 -4.16 73.83
CA SER A 6 1.47 -4.50 72.77
C SER A 6 1.81 -3.71 71.51
N LEU A 7 2.06 -4.40 70.39
CA LEU A 7 2.38 -3.79 69.11
C LEU A 7 1.41 -4.31 68.03
N TRP A 8 0.53 -3.38 67.65
CA TRP A 8 -0.07 -3.13 66.33
C TRP A 8 -0.99 -4.17 65.67
N PRO A 9 -2.25 -3.79 65.35
CA PRO A 9 -3.09 -4.55 64.44
C PRO A 9 -2.58 -4.45 62.99
N VAL A 10 -2.16 -5.56 62.40
CA VAL A 10 -1.92 -5.62 60.94
C VAL A 10 -3.25 -5.91 60.26
N LEU A 11 -3.88 -4.85 59.77
CA LEU A 11 -5.03 -4.87 58.87
C LEU A 11 -4.57 -5.49 57.53
N PHE A 12 -4.77 -6.81 57.38
CA PHE A 12 -4.58 -7.51 56.12
C PHE A 12 -5.81 -7.23 55.22
N LEU A 13 -5.78 -6.09 54.52
CA LEU A 13 -6.72 -5.78 53.45
C LEU A 13 -6.17 -6.38 52.15
N SER A 14 -6.46 -7.66 51.92
CA SER A 14 -6.24 -8.33 50.65
C SER A 14 -7.22 -7.79 49.60
N LEU A 15 -6.81 -6.73 48.91
CA LEU A 15 -7.47 -6.24 47.69
C LEU A 15 -7.12 -7.19 46.54
N LEU A 16 -8.02 -8.14 46.28
CA LEU A 16 -8.02 -8.95 45.06
C LEU A 16 -8.41 -8.07 43.87
N LEU A 17 -7.43 -7.47 43.19
CA LEU A 17 -7.62 -6.92 41.85
C LEU A 17 -7.69 -8.08 40.85
N ALA A 18 -8.87 -8.68 40.72
CA ALA A 18 -9.22 -9.47 39.54
C ALA A 18 -9.52 -8.51 38.37
N GLY A 19 -8.45 -7.95 37.79
CA GLY A 19 -8.53 -7.25 36.52
C GLY A 19 -8.68 -8.27 35.39
N CYS A 20 -9.91 -8.53 34.96
CA CYS A 20 -10.17 -9.17 33.67
C CYS A 20 -9.86 -8.16 32.56
N ASP A 21 -8.59 -8.04 32.20
CA ASP A 21 -8.21 -7.44 30.92
C ASP A 21 -8.13 -8.58 29.90
N LYS A 22 -9.25 -8.86 29.23
CA LYS A 22 -9.17 -9.59 27.97
C LYS A 22 -8.66 -8.56 26.97
N PRO A 23 -7.45 -8.73 26.38
CA PRO A 23 -7.03 -7.87 25.30
C PRO A 23 -8.06 -8.05 24.18
N GLN A 24 -8.90 -7.03 23.99
CA GLN A 24 -9.75 -6.94 22.82
C GLN A 24 -8.79 -6.68 21.67
N GLN A 25 -8.34 -7.78 21.07
CA GLN A 25 -7.49 -7.75 19.90
C GLN A 25 -8.36 -7.25 18.75
N SER A 26 -8.47 -5.92 18.65
CA SER A 26 -8.96 -5.26 17.45
C SER A 26 -8.04 -5.70 16.33
N THR A 27 -8.48 -6.64 15.51
CA THR A 27 -7.83 -6.96 14.25
C THR A 27 -7.91 -5.69 13.41
N ALA A 28 -6.83 -4.92 13.40
CA ALA A 28 -6.79 -3.69 12.63
C ALA A 28 -7.08 -4.02 11.16
N SER A 29 -7.99 -3.27 10.53
CA SER A 29 -8.42 -3.53 9.15
C SER A 29 -7.25 -3.30 8.18
N ASN A 30 -7.12 -4.18 7.20
CA ASN A 30 -6.21 -3.98 6.08
C ASN A 30 -6.95 -3.53 4.81
N GLU A 31 -8.20 -3.07 4.92
CA GLU A 31 -8.93 -2.49 3.79
C GLU A 31 -8.27 -1.19 3.30
N PRO A 32 -8.33 -0.88 1.99
CA PRO A 32 -7.75 0.34 1.45
C PRO A 32 -8.45 1.59 1.99
N VAL A 33 -7.76 2.73 1.89
CA VAL A 33 -8.33 4.04 2.25
C VAL A 33 -8.14 5.04 1.12
N ALA A 34 -9.05 6.00 1.02
CA ALA A 34 -9.01 7.06 0.02
C ALA A 34 -7.71 7.87 0.07
N PHE A 35 -7.29 8.37 -1.09
CA PHE A 35 -6.24 9.35 -1.26
C PHE A 35 -6.84 10.77 -1.15
N HIS A 36 -6.15 11.66 -0.46
CA HIS A 36 -6.59 13.01 -0.20
C HIS A 36 -5.60 14.04 -0.76
N PRO A 37 -6.06 15.25 -1.08
CA PRO A 37 -5.17 16.34 -1.43
C PRO A 37 -4.10 16.55 -0.35
N GLY A 38 -2.84 16.63 -0.77
CA GLY A 38 -1.70 16.78 0.14
C GLY A 38 -1.15 15.48 0.73
N ASP A 39 -1.73 14.32 0.43
CA ASP A 39 -1.10 13.05 0.76
C ASP A 39 0.28 12.96 0.06
N GLU A 40 1.30 12.59 0.82
CA GLU A 40 2.67 12.48 0.35
C GLU A 40 3.02 11.01 0.08
N CYS A 41 3.80 10.79 -0.99
CA CYS A 41 4.34 9.47 -1.30
C CYS A 41 5.31 9.03 -0.20
N HIS A 42 5.11 7.80 0.31
CA HIS A 42 5.94 7.21 1.35
C HIS A 42 7.43 7.08 0.96
N VAL A 43 7.72 7.02 -0.35
CA VAL A 43 9.07 6.84 -0.88
C VAL A 43 9.73 8.18 -1.20
N CYS A 44 9.12 9.01 -2.05
CA CYS A 44 9.74 10.24 -2.54
C CYS A 44 9.32 11.52 -1.80
N GLY A 45 8.28 11.47 -0.95
CA GLY A 45 7.76 12.63 -0.22
C GLY A 45 7.02 13.65 -1.09
N MET A 46 6.82 13.37 -2.38
CA MET A 46 6.07 14.26 -3.28
C MET A 46 4.56 14.07 -3.11
N VAL A 47 3.77 15.12 -3.39
CA VAL A 47 2.31 15.08 -3.32
C VAL A 47 1.77 14.09 -4.36
N ILE A 48 0.96 13.14 -3.92
CA ILE A 48 0.51 12.00 -4.73
C ILE A 48 -0.37 12.44 -5.89
N ASN A 49 -1.26 13.39 -5.64
CA ASN A 49 -2.26 13.86 -6.61
C ASN A 49 -1.66 14.78 -7.69
N ASP A 50 -0.37 15.12 -7.61
CA ASP A 50 0.32 15.89 -8.66
C ASP A 50 0.77 15.02 -9.85
N PHE A 51 0.65 13.69 -9.73
CA PHE A 51 1.01 12.74 -10.76
C PHE A 51 -0.23 12.06 -11.35
N PRO A 52 -0.25 11.75 -12.65
CA PRO A 52 -1.28 10.91 -13.24
C PRO A 52 -1.01 9.41 -13.01
N GLY A 53 -1.94 8.56 -13.43
CA GLY A 53 -1.82 7.10 -13.40
C GLY A 53 -2.10 6.48 -12.03
N PRO A 54 -2.17 5.14 -11.96
CA PRO A 54 -2.64 4.41 -10.79
C PRO A 54 -1.72 4.60 -9.59
N LYS A 55 -2.33 4.95 -8.45
CA LYS A 55 -1.65 5.05 -7.15
C LYS A 55 -1.55 3.70 -6.48
N GLY A 56 -0.55 3.54 -5.63
CA GLY A 56 -0.36 2.36 -4.80
C GLY A 56 -0.59 2.64 -3.33
N GLN A 57 -1.07 1.64 -2.60
CA GLN A 57 -1.24 1.69 -1.15
C GLN A 57 -0.85 0.35 -0.52
N VAL A 58 -0.11 0.40 0.58
CA VAL A 58 0.12 -0.75 1.45
C VAL A 58 -0.64 -0.51 2.75
N MET A 59 -1.50 -1.46 3.13
CA MET A 59 -2.25 -1.48 4.37
C MET A 59 -1.69 -2.54 5.30
N GLU A 60 -1.28 -2.11 6.50
CA GLU A 60 -0.76 -3.00 7.52
C GLU A 60 -1.13 -2.48 8.91
N GLN A 61 -1.75 -3.34 9.72
CA GLN A 61 -2.11 -3.03 11.10
C GLN A 61 -2.96 -1.75 11.23
N GLY A 62 -3.84 -1.49 10.26
CA GLY A 62 -4.69 -0.29 10.23
C GLY A 62 -3.97 1.00 9.81
N ALA A 63 -2.70 0.93 9.41
CA ALA A 63 -1.94 2.05 8.88
C ALA A 63 -1.76 1.94 7.37
N ALA A 64 -1.92 3.07 6.69
CA ALA A 64 -1.72 3.21 5.26
C ALA A 64 -0.34 3.80 4.94
N LYS A 65 0.42 3.14 4.07
CA LYS A 65 1.50 3.77 3.31
C LYS A 65 0.99 4.02 1.90
N LYS A 66 1.09 5.25 1.43
CA LYS A 66 0.56 5.68 0.14
C LYS A 66 1.72 6.01 -0.81
N PHE A 67 1.55 5.74 -2.10
CA PHE A 67 2.60 5.83 -3.10
C PHE A 67 2.08 6.56 -4.34
N CYS A 68 2.88 7.45 -4.94
CA CYS A 68 2.41 8.22 -6.09
C CYS A 68 2.34 7.39 -7.39
N SER A 69 2.91 6.18 -7.38
CA SER A 69 2.74 5.19 -8.43
C SER A 69 2.65 3.76 -7.89
N THR A 70 2.04 2.88 -8.71
CA THR A 70 2.10 1.42 -8.55
C THR A 70 3.54 0.91 -8.51
N ALA A 71 4.43 1.45 -9.35
CA ALA A 71 5.82 1.03 -9.43
C ALA A 71 6.61 1.30 -8.16
N GLU A 72 6.46 2.48 -7.55
CA GLU A 72 7.09 2.78 -6.26
C GLU A 72 6.57 1.89 -5.13
N MET A 73 5.26 1.62 -5.08
CA MET A 73 4.69 0.71 -4.09
C MET A 73 5.30 -0.69 -4.20
N ILE A 74 5.33 -1.26 -5.42
CA ILE A 74 5.88 -2.60 -5.63
C ILE A 74 7.38 -2.62 -5.37
N GLY A 75 8.12 -1.59 -5.81
CA GLY A 75 9.56 -1.47 -5.58
C GLY A 75 9.92 -1.36 -4.09
N TRP A 76 9.10 -0.65 -3.31
CA TRP A 76 9.22 -0.58 -1.86
C TRP A 76 8.90 -1.93 -1.21
N TRP A 77 7.82 -2.60 -1.62
CA TRP A 77 7.39 -3.88 -1.06
C TRP A 77 8.35 -5.04 -1.38
N LEU A 78 9.01 -5.01 -2.55
CA LEU A 78 10.01 -6.01 -2.94
C LEU A 78 11.30 -5.95 -2.11
N GLN A 79 11.50 -4.91 -1.28
CA GLN A 79 12.63 -4.89 -0.35
C GLN A 79 12.39 -5.91 0.78
N PRO A 80 13.36 -6.77 1.12
CA PRO A 80 13.19 -7.82 2.12
C PRO A 80 12.65 -7.33 3.47
N GLU A 81 13.03 -6.13 3.90
CA GLU A 81 12.59 -5.49 5.15
C GLU A 81 11.12 -5.06 5.15
N ASN A 82 10.52 -4.85 3.98
CA ASN A 82 9.14 -4.37 3.82
C ASN A 82 8.16 -5.48 3.39
N HIS A 83 8.69 -6.65 3.05
CA HIS A 83 7.90 -7.77 2.55
C HIS A 83 7.19 -8.51 3.70
N HIS A 84 6.04 -7.97 4.11
CA HIS A 84 5.19 -8.58 5.11
C HIS A 84 4.02 -9.34 4.47
N GLU A 85 3.89 -10.64 4.76
CA GLU A 85 2.89 -11.51 4.12
C GLU A 85 1.45 -11.04 4.33
N ASN A 86 1.18 -10.47 5.52
CA ASN A 86 -0.16 -10.03 5.92
C ASN A 86 -0.52 -8.62 5.44
N ALA A 87 0.38 -7.92 4.73
CA ALA A 87 0.09 -6.60 4.19
C ALA A 87 -0.89 -6.69 3.01
N GLY A 88 -1.91 -5.83 3.03
CA GLY A 88 -2.80 -5.60 1.90
C GLY A 88 -2.15 -4.62 0.92
N LEU A 89 -2.04 -5.00 -0.36
CA LEU A 89 -1.50 -4.13 -1.39
C LEU A 89 -2.62 -3.75 -2.35
N TYR A 90 -2.80 -2.47 -2.59
CA TYR A 90 -3.91 -1.93 -3.38
C TYR A 90 -3.41 -0.99 -4.45
N VAL A 91 -4.02 -1.10 -5.62
CA VAL A 91 -3.79 -0.22 -6.77
C VAL A 91 -5.11 0.20 -7.38
N HIS A 92 -5.13 1.34 -8.07
CA HIS A 92 -6.32 1.77 -8.81
C HIS A 92 -6.56 0.89 -10.04
N ASP A 93 -7.81 0.50 -10.29
CA ASP A 93 -8.22 -0.12 -11.55
C ASP A 93 -8.41 0.95 -12.64
N MET A 94 -7.49 0.99 -13.60
CA MET A 94 -7.50 1.94 -14.70
C MET A 94 -8.44 1.52 -15.84
N GLY A 95 -9.06 0.33 -15.77
CA GLY A 95 -10.17 -0.03 -16.65
C GLY A 95 -11.48 0.68 -16.27
N ARG A 96 -11.55 1.23 -15.06
CA ARG A 96 -12.72 1.92 -14.50
C ARG A 96 -12.44 3.34 -14.03
N SER A 97 -11.21 3.81 -14.20
CA SER A 97 -10.76 5.13 -13.77
C SER A 97 -10.24 5.95 -14.94
N HIS A 98 -10.35 7.27 -14.85
CA HIS A 98 -9.66 8.16 -15.78
C HIS A 98 -8.17 8.24 -15.43
N TRP A 99 -7.29 8.35 -16.44
CA TRP A 99 -5.85 8.29 -16.23
C TRP A 99 -5.31 9.41 -15.32
N ASP A 100 -5.78 10.64 -15.52
CA ASP A 100 -5.34 11.80 -14.74
C ASP A 100 -6.04 11.94 -13.38
N THR A 101 -7.14 11.20 -13.18
CA THR A 101 -7.94 11.25 -11.94
C THR A 101 -8.40 9.83 -11.58
N PRO A 102 -7.48 8.99 -11.05
CA PRO A 102 -7.83 7.65 -10.59
C PRO A 102 -8.98 7.68 -9.55
N ASP A 103 -9.88 6.70 -9.59
CA ASP A 103 -11.05 6.65 -8.71
C ASP A 103 -10.80 5.70 -7.53
N ASP A 104 -10.73 6.25 -6.32
CA ASP A 104 -10.50 5.50 -5.08
C ASP A 104 -11.58 4.42 -4.80
N THR A 105 -12.78 4.55 -5.37
CA THR A 105 -13.82 3.50 -5.27
C THR A 105 -13.47 2.24 -6.05
N HIS A 106 -12.38 2.28 -6.82
CA HIS A 106 -11.86 1.19 -7.65
C HIS A 106 -10.43 0.79 -7.27
N LEU A 107 -10.12 0.80 -5.97
CA LEU A 107 -8.92 0.18 -5.42
C LEU A 107 -9.08 -1.36 -5.38
N ILE A 108 -8.16 -2.06 -6.05
CA ILE A 108 -8.16 -3.51 -6.22
C ILE A 108 -6.90 -4.15 -5.62
N ASP A 109 -6.94 -5.44 -5.29
CA ASP A 109 -5.79 -6.18 -4.79
C ASP A 109 -4.70 -6.27 -5.87
N ALA A 110 -3.56 -5.63 -5.59
CA ALA A 110 -2.41 -5.57 -6.47
C ALA A 110 -1.85 -6.96 -6.82
N LYS A 111 -1.89 -7.93 -5.88
CA LYS A 111 -1.34 -9.27 -6.10
C LYS A 111 -2.13 -10.04 -7.16
N THR A 112 -3.40 -9.70 -7.36
CA THR A 112 -4.30 -10.33 -8.35
C THR A 112 -4.51 -9.51 -9.62
N ALA A 113 -4.11 -8.24 -9.61
CA ALA A 113 -4.24 -7.34 -10.74
C ALA A 113 -3.38 -7.77 -11.94
N VAL A 114 -3.76 -7.24 -13.11
CA VAL A 114 -2.99 -7.37 -14.35
C VAL A 114 -2.39 -6.01 -14.70
N TYR A 115 -1.13 -6.01 -15.11
CA TYR A 115 -0.39 -4.79 -15.38
C TYR A 115 -0.03 -4.67 -16.86
N VAL A 116 -0.01 -3.45 -17.38
CA VAL A 116 0.51 -3.15 -18.70
C VAL A 116 1.64 -2.13 -18.56
N ILE A 117 2.81 -2.47 -19.10
CA ILE A 117 3.93 -1.54 -19.28
C ILE A 117 4.01 -1.07 -20.73
N GLY A 118 4.68 0.05 -20.95
CA GLY A 118 4.92 0.56 -22.31
C GLY A 118 3.68 1.18 -22.97
N THR A 119 2.71 1.66 -22.17
CA THR A 119 1.49 2.29 -22.70
C THR A 119 1.72 3.65 -23.36
N GLY A 120 2.89 4.26 -23.17
CA GLY A 120 3.19 5.62 -23.60
C GLY A 120 2.54 6.71 -22.73
N LEU A 121 1.68 6.32 -21.78
CA LEU A 121 1.04 7.24 -20.84
C LEU A 121 2.06 7.74 -19.81
N LYS A 122 1.95 9.02 -19.44
CA LYS A 122 2.78 9.60 -18.38
C LYS A 122 2.32 9.08 -17.02
N GLY A 123 3.26 8.87 -16.10
CA GLY A 123 2.96 8.57 -14.70
C GLY A 123 3.81 9.44 -13.78
N ALA A 124 4.02 8.96 -12.54
CA ALA A 124 5.12 9.45 -11.73
C ALA A 124 6.49 9.04 -12.33
N MET A 125 7.59 9.29 -11.60
CA MET A 125 8.91 8.91 -12.06
C MET A 125 9.09 7.39 -12.19
N GLY A 126 9.82 6.95 -13.22
CA GLY A 126 10.17 5.55 -13.43
C GLY A 126 9.21 4.80 -14.36
N VAL A 127 9.19 3.48 -14.24
CA VAL A 127 8.31 2.61 -15.05
C VAL A 127 6.85 2.89 -14.73
N VAL A 128 6.04 3.05 -15.77
CA VAL A 128 4.59 3.19 -15.65
C VAL A 128 3.94 1.81 -15.74
N LEU A 129 3.26 1.42 -14.67
CA LEU A 129 2.46 0.20 -14.58
C LEU A 129 0.98 0.59 -14.58
N ALA A 130 0.31 0.46 -15.73
CA ALA A 130 -1.15 0.58 -15.77
C ALA A 130 -1.76 -0.70 -15.18
N SER A 131 -2.62 -0.57 -14.17
CA SER A 131 -3.21 -1.69 -13.44
C SER A 131 -4.68 -1.90 -13.79
N PHE A 132 -5.09 -3.16 -13.93
CA PHE A 132 -6.43 -3.56 -14.35
C PHE A 132 -6.94 -4.73 -13.53
N ALA A 133 -8.24 -4.70 -13.18
CA ALA A 133 -8.92 -5.86 -12.59
C ALA A 133 -9.23 -6.92 -13.66
N ASP A 134 -9.55 -6.47 -14.88
CA ASP A 134 -9.94 -7.32 -16.00
C ASP A 134 -8.75 -7.58 -16.93
N GLU A 135 -8.40 -8.85 -17.08
CA GLU A 135 -7.32 -9.29 -17.96
C GLU A 135 -7.59 -8.96 -19.44
N ALA A 136 -8.82 -9.09 -19.92
CA ALA A 136 -9.17 -8.77 -21.31
C ALA A 136 -8.97 -7.28 -21.60
N VAL A 137 -9.28 -6.41 -20.64
CA VAL A 137 -9.01 -4.96 -20.74
C VAL A 137 -7.51 -4.70 -20.79
N ALA A 138 -6.71 -5.36 -19.96
CA ALA A 138 -5.25 -5.23 -19.99
C ALA A 138 -4.65 -5.65 -21.34
N HIS A 139 -5.10 -6.78 -21.91
CA HIS A 139 -4.65 -7.24 -23.23
C HIS A 139 -5.06 -6.28 -24.34
N GLN A 140 -6.26 -5.70 -24.27
CA GLN A 140 -6.70 -4.68 -25.22
C GLN A 140 -5.81 -3.44 -25.17
N VAL A 141 -5.53 -2.92 -23.96
CA VAL A 141 -4.64 -1.76 -23.78
C VAL A 141 -3.23 -2.07 -24.29
N ALA A 142 -2.69 -3.25 -24.02
CA ALA A 142 -1.39 -3.66 -24.52
C ALA A 142 -1.37 -3.71 -26.06
N ALA A 143 -2.42 -4.27 -26.70
CA ALA A 143 -2.55 -4.30 -28.15
C ALA A 143 -2.63 -2.89 -28.76
N ASP A 144 -3.39 -1.98 -28.14
CA ASP A 144 -3.60 -0.63 -28.65
C ASP A 144 -2.35 0.26 -28.49
N THR A 145 -1.55 0.01 -27.46
CA THR A 145 -0.37 0.83 -27.13
C THR A 145 0.95 0.22 -27.58
N GLY A 146 0.96 -1.04 -28.04
CA GLY A 146 2.18 -1.82 -28.24
C GLY A 146 2.87 -2.20 -26.92
N GLY A 147 2.13 -2.16 -25.81
CA GLY A 147 2.60 -2.49 -24.48
C GLY A 147 2.75 -3.99 -24.22
N ARG A 148 3.20 -4.34 -23.02
CA ARG A 148 3.34 -5.72 -22.56
C ARG A 148 2.51 -5.96 -21.30
N VAL A 149 1.71 -7.01 -21.33
CA VAL A 149 0.93 -7.48 -20.17
C VAL A 149 1.83 -8.27 -19.21
N LEU A 150 1.65 -8.04 -17.90
CA LEU A 150 2.38 -8.67 -16.80
C LEU A 150 1.42 -9.06 -15.68
N ARG A 151 1.72 -10.17 -15.02
CA ARG A 151 1.20 -10.48 -13.68
C ARG A 151 2.08 -9.86 -12.61
N PHE A 152 1.52 -9.70 -11.40
CA PHE A 152 2.26 -9.21 -10.24
C PHE A 152 3.58 -9.97 -10.00
N SER A 153 3.56 -11.29 -10.14
CA SER A 153 4.74 -12.15 -9.95
C SER A 153 5.85 -11.95 -10.98
N GLU A 154 5.58 -11.26 -12.09
CA GLU A 154 6.55 -10.96 -13.14
C GLU A 154 7.21 -9.58 -12.96
N ILE A 155 6.79 -8.82 -11.93
CA ILE A 155 7.33 -7.50 -11.61
C ILE A 155 8.42 -7.67 -10.55
N ASP A 156 9.67 -7.52 -10.96
CA ASP A 156 10.83 -7.54 -10.09
C ASP A 156 11.56 -6.19 -10.07
N LEU A 157 12.57 -6.06 -9.21
CA LEU A 157 13.36 -4.83 -9.12
C LEU A 157 14.09 -4.51 -10.43
N ALA A 158 14.51 -5.52 -11.19
CA ALA A 158 15.20 -5.32 -12.46
C ALA A 158 14.26 -4.69 -13.50
N LEU A 159 12.98 -5.10 -13.52
CA LEU A 159 11.95 -4.49 -14.35
C LEU A 159 11.70 -3.03 -13.95
N LEU A 160 11.56 -2.76 -12.65
CA LEU A 160 11.26 -1.42 -12.14
C LEU A 160 12.41 -0.41 -12.29
N GLN A 161 13.65 -0.90 -12.37
CA GLN A 161 14.84 -0.08 -12.57
C GLN A 161 15.12 0.26 -14.05
N GLN A 162 14.30 -0.25 -14.98
CA GLN A 162 14.45 0.12 -16.38
C GLN A 162 14.19 1.63 -16.53
N PRO A 163 14.99 2.33 -17.34
CA PRO A 163 14.66 3.71 -17.69
C PRO A 163 13.24 3.71 -18.24
N ALA A 164 12.38 4.61 -17.74
CA ALA A 164 11.14 4.91 -18.42
C ALA A 164 11.52 5.15 -19.89
N ALA A 165 10.98 4.36 -20.82
CA ALA A 165 11.31 4.50 -22.24
C ALA A 165 11.08 5.98 -22.56
N MET A 166 12.18 6.73 -22.68
CA MET A 166 12.09 8.16 -22.84
C MET A 166 11.42 8.34 -24.18
N SER A 167 10.19 8.85 -24.16
CA SER A 167 9.56 9.45 -25.32
C SER A 167 10.46 10.62 -25.73
N HIS A 168 11.52 10.32 -26.48
CA HIS A 168 12.28 11.27 -27.24
C HIS A 168 11.35 11.79 -28.35
N SER A 169 10.47 12.71 -27.98
CA SER A 169 10.01 13.73 -28.90
C SER A 169 10.96 14.89 -28.75
N ALA A 170 12.08 14.81 -29.50
CA ALA A 170 12.70 16.02 -29.99
C ALA A 170 11.67 16.69 -30.91
N HIS A 171 11.19 17.88 -30.53
CA HIS A 171 10.84 19.00 -31.41
C HIS A 171 10.58 20.24 -30.56
#